data_AF-A0A2T3Z0Z1-F1
#
_entry.id   AF-A0A2T3Z0Z1-F1
#
_cell.length_a   1.000
_cell.length_b   1.000
_cell.length_c   1.000
_cell.angle_alpha   90.00
_cell.angle_beta   90.00
_cell.angle_gamma   90.00
#
_symmetry.space_group_name_H-M   'P 1'
#
loop_
_entity.id
_entity.type
_entity.pdbx_description
1 polymer ?
#
loop_
_entity_poly.entity_id
_entity_poly.type
_entity_poly.pdbx_seq_one_letter_code
_entity_poly.pdbx_strand_id
1 'polypeptide(L)'
;AIAAEIKVNYYSDGGCSDYMITVTPPADWSCYNYDWTGQNSVGVASSTYPNGTPICTYYVFADCQGASQTEGGIHNNCASNWGHGFLSMSCG
;
A
#
# COMPACT_ATOMS: atom_id res chain seq x y z
N ALA A 1 -7.21 15.99 17.96
CA ALA A 1 -7.57 15.01 16.92
C ALA A 1 -6.42 14.03 16.78
N ILE A 2 -6.66 12.72 16.74
CA ILE A 2 -5.62 11.77 16.36
C ILE A 2 -5.32 11.98 14.86
N ALA A 3 -4.06 12.09 14.48
CA ALA A 3 -3.70 12.08 13.06
C ALA A 3 -4.02 10.68 12.51
N ALA A 4 -4.67 10.63 11.36
CA ALA A 4 -4.94 9.36 10.70
C ALA A 4 -3.60 8.77 10.23
N GLU A 5 -3.26 7.58 10.71
CA GLU A 5 -2.06 6.84 10.29
C GLU A 5 -2.52 5.60 9.52
N ILE A 6 -1.86 5.31 8.40
CA ILE A 6 -2.03 4.07 7.65
C ILE A 6 -0.65 3.42 7.58
N LYS A 7 -0.56 2.14 7.95
CA LYS A 7 0.64 1.32 7.77
C LYS A 7 0.39 0.29 6.70
N VAL A 8 1.33 0.20 5.76
CA VAL A 8 1.28 -0.70 4.62
C VAL A 8 2.51 -1.60 4.66
N ASN A 9 2.31 -2.91 4.54
CA ASN A 9 3.37 -3.89 4.44
C ASN A 9 3.58 -4.29 2.98
N TYR A 10 4.85 -4.36 2.57
CA TYR A 10 5.28 -4.96 1.32
C TYR A 10 5.89 -6.32 1.59
N TYR A 11 5.73 -7.21 0.61
CA TYR A 11 6.11 -8.60 0.70
C TYR A 11 6.85 -9.03 -0.57
N SER A 12 7.81 -9.94 -0.42
CA SER A 12 8.62 -10.44 -1.54
C SER A 12 7.91 -11.54 -2.34
N ASP A 13 6.80 -12.08 -1.84
CA ASP A 13 5.97 -13.06 -2.53
C ASP A 13 4.71 -12.41 -3.13
N GLY A 14 3.94 -13.18 -3.89
CA GLY A 14 2.68 -12.74 -4.52
C GLY A 14 1.43 -12.94 -3.65
N GLY A 15 1.56 -13.37 -2.40
CA GLY A 15 0.46 -13.72 -1.51
C GLY A 15 0.53 -13.05 -0.13
N CYS A 16 1.24 -11.93 -0.01
CA CYS A 16 1.40 -11.15 1.22
C CYS A 16 1.80 -11.99 2.45
N SER A 17 2.75 -12.90 2.27
CA SER A 17 3.19 -13.85 3.30
C SER A 17 4.64 -13.62 3.75
N ASP A 18 5.55 -13.31 2.82
CA ASP A 18 6.97 -13.08 3.06
C ASP A 18 7.24 -11.59 3.26
N TYR A 19 7.14 -11.13 4.51
CA TYR A 19 7.32 -9.72 4.89
C TYR A 19 8.68 -9.16 4.45
N MET A 20 8.67 -7.95 3.89
CA MET A 20 9.87 -7.17 3.58
C MET A 20 9.98 -5.91 4.44
N ILE A 21 9.02 -5.00 4.30
CA ILE A 21 9.10 -3.66 4.89
C ILE A 21 7.70 -3.11 5.18
N THR A 22 7.58 -2.34 6.26
CA THR A 22 6.42 -1.50 6.55
C THR A 22 6.72 -0.05 6.23
N VAL A 23 5.75 0.64 5.63
CA VAL A 23 5.80 2.08 5.38
C VAL A 23 4.54 2.77 5.86
N THR A 24 4.63 4.07 6.06
CA THR A 24 3.55 4.91 6.56
C THR A 24 3.27 6.03 5.56
N PRO A 25 2.48 5.76 4.50
CA PRO A 25 2.08 6.80 3.56
C PRO A 25 1.20 7.84 4.26
N PRO A 26 1.15 9.07 3.71
CA PRO A 26 0.24 10.08 4.21
C PRO A 26 -1.22 9.67 3.93
N ALA A 27 -2.09 10.02 4.87
CA ALA A 27 -3.50 9.66 4.93
C ALA A 27 -4.39 10.78 4.36
N ASP A 28 -4.02 11.31 3.20
CA ASP A 28 -4.62 12.51 2.59
C ASP A 28 -4.79 12.38 1.07
N TRP A 29 -4.71 11.15 0.55
CA TRP A 29 -4.71 10.83 -0.89
C TRP A 29 -3.52 11.39 -1.66
N SER A 30 -2.51 11.95 -0.99
CA SER A 30 -1.27 12.36 -1.64
C SER A 30 -0.53 11.15 -2.20
N CYS A 31 0.11 11.34 -3.36
CA CYS A 31 0.90 10.30 -3.96
C CYS A 31 2.20 10.09 -3.18
N TYR A 32 2.46 8.85 -2.79
CA TYR A 32 3.65 8.42 -2.09
C TYR A 32 4.51 7.57 -3.03
N ASN A 33 5.60 8.15 -3.50
CA ASN A 33 6.59 7.48 -4.35
C ASN A 33 7.66 6.79 -3.52
N TYR A 34 8.21 5.70 -4.07
CA TYR A 34 9.32 4.99 -3.46
C TYR A 34 10.13 4.21 -4.51
N ASP A 35 11.41 3.96 -4.23
CA ASP A 35 12.38 3.42 -5.20
C ASP A 35 12.95 2.03 -4.84
N TRP A 36 12.51 1.41 -3.74
CA TRP A 36 13.00 0.08 -3.37
C TRP A 36 12.42 -1.04 -4.26
N THR A 37 13.25 -2.06 -4.48
CA THR A 37 12.94 -3.19 -5.37
C THR A 37 12.66 -4.49 -4.60
N GLY A 38 12.15 -5.52 -5.30
CA GLY A 38 12.00 -6.88 -4.77
C GLY A 38 10.65 -7.17 -4.13
N GLN A 39 9.77 -6.17 -4.01
CA GLN A 39 8.39 -6.37 -3.58
C GLN A 39 7.51 -6.88 -4.73
N ASN A 40 6.60 -7.78 -4.38
CA ASN A 40 5.69 -8.45 -5.30
C ASN A 40 4.23 -8.27 -4.91
N SER A 41 3.97 -8.13 -3.60
CA SER A 41 2.64 -7.84 -3.08
C SER A 41 2.68 -6.87 -1.93
N VAL A 42 1.52 -6.29 -1.64
CA VAL A 42 1.35 -5.21 -0.67
C VAL A 42 -0.02 -5.30 -0.01
N GLY A 43 -0.10 -4.94 1.27
CA GLY A 43 -1.37 -4.87 2.00
C GLY A 43 -1.33 -3.90 3.16
N VAL A 44 -2.48 -3.32 3.52
CA VAL A 44 -2.62 -2.45 4.70
C VAL A 44 -2.53 -3.30 5.96
N ALA A 45 -1.53 -3.03 6.80
CA ALA A 45 -1.26 -3.77 8.02
C ALA A 45 -2.03 -3.24 9.24
N SER A 46 -2.20 -1.92 9.34
CA SER A 46 -2.99 -1.30 10.40
C SER A 46 -3.34 0.15 10.04
N SER A 47 -4.38 0.69 10.66
CA SER A 47 -4.71 2.12 10.52
C SER A 47 -5.36 2.66 11.79
N THR A 48 -5.04 3.91 12.16
CA THR A 48 -5.76 4.70 13.16
C THR A 48 -6.69 5.71 12.48
N TYR A 49 -7.47 5.23 11.52
CA TYR A 49 -8.48 6.03 10.83
C TYR A 49 -9.71 6.23 11.74
N PRO A 50 -10.01 7.46 12.19
CA PRO A 50 -11.01 7.68 13.24
C PRO A 50 -12.45 7.33 12.84
N ASN A 51 -12.78 7.22 11.55
CA ASN A 51 -14.16 6.99 11.08
C ASN A 51 -14.27 6.20 9.75
N GLY A 52 -13.32 5.31 9.43
CA GLY A 52 -13.40 4.60 8.15
C GLY A 52 -12.49 3.40 8.00
N THR A 53 -12.75 2.67 6.92
CA THR A 53 -11.88 1.63 6.40
C THR A 53 -10.79 2.32 5.56
N PRO A 54 -9.49 2.15 5.85
CA PRO A 54 -8.43 2.75 5.03
C PRO A 54 -8.51 2.19 3.61
N ILE A 55 -8.36 3.04 2.61
CA ILE A 55 -8.29 2.62 1.20
C ILE A 55 -6.92 3.03 0.67
N CYS A 56 -6.26 2.11 -0.01
CA CYS A 56 -4.99 2.39 -0.69
C CYS A 56 -5.07 1.93 -2.15
N THR A 57 -4.68 2.81 -3.06
CA THR A 57 -4.46 2.49 -4.47
C THR A 57 -2.96 2.41 -4.73
N TYR A 58 -2.50 1.29 -5.27
CA TYR A 58 -1.12 1.01 -5.59
C TYR A 58 -0.93 1.05 -7.11
N TYR A 59 0.14 1.67 -7.58
CA TYR A 59 0.39 1.95 -8.98
C TYR A 59 1.71 1.32 -9.45
N VAL A 60 1.71 0.78 -10.67
CA VAL A 60 2.91 0.11 -11.23
C VAL A 60 4.03 1.09 -11.59
N PHE A 61 3.73 2.39 -11.75
CA PHE A 61 4.72 3.43 -11.99
C PHE A 61 4.74 4.47 -10.87
N ALA A 62 5.80 5.28 -10.84
CA ALA A 62 5.88 6.44 -9.96
C ALA A 62 4.80 7.48 -10.31
N ASP A 63 4.59 8.43 -9.40
CA ASP A 63 3.65 9.55 -9.52
C ASP A 63 2.19 9.11 -9.71
N CYS A 64 1.84 7.95 -9.16
CA CYS A 64 0.50 7.38 -9.18
C CYS A 64 -0.01 7.20 -10.62
N GLN A 65 0.86 6.66 -11.48
CA GLN A 65 0.62 6.44 -12.91
C GLN A 65 0.53 4.95 -13.28
N GLY A 66 -0.07 4.68 -14.43
CA GLY A 66 -0.13 3.35 -15.01
C GLY A 66 -1.25 2.48 -14.44
N ALA A 67 -1.09 1.16 -14.61
CA ALA A 67 -2.02 0.19 -14.04
C ALA A 67 -2.02 0.31 -12.51
N SER A 68 -3.20 0.12 -11.92
CA SER A 68 -3.39 0.31 -10.48
C SER A 68 -4.29 -0.76 -9.89
N GLN A 69 -4.06 -1.09 -8.62
CA GLN A 69 -4.93 -1.95 -7.83
C GLN A 69 -5.32 -1.22 -6.54
N THR A 70 -6.61 -1.24 -6.21
CA THR A 70 -7.13 -0.57 -5.00
C THR A 70 -7.59 -1.62 -4.01
N GLU A 71 -7.06 -1.55 -2.80
CA GLU A 71 -7.44 -2.43 -1.69
C GLU A 71 -7.96 -1.61 -0.53
N GLY A 72 -8.94 -2.16 0.19
CA GLY A 72 -9.56 -1.53 1.34
C GLY A 72 -9.50 -2.41 2.57
N GLY A 73 -9.31 -1.77 3.73
CA GLY A 73 -9.41 -2.40 5.04
C GLY A 73 -8.15 -3.11 5.47
N ILE A 74 -8.20 -3.70 6.67
CA ILE A 74 -7.04 -4.29 7.36
C ILE A 74 -7.02 -5.83 7.18
N HIS A 75 -8.10 -6.40 6.61
CA HIS A 75 -8.26 -7.85 6.46
C HIS A 75 -8.42 -8.21 4.98
N ASN A 76 -7.61 -9.17 4.51
CA ASN A 76 -7.72 -9.80 3.19
C ASN A 76 -7.51 -8.84 1.99
N ASN A 77 -6.57 -7.91 2.15
CA ASN A 77 -6.31 -6.73 1.32
C ASN A 77 -4.96 -6.84 0.58
N CYS A 78 -4.65 -8.02 0.05
CA CYS A 78 -3.39 -8.28 -0.63
C CYS A 78 -3.48 -7.90 -2.12
N ALA A 79 -2.80 -6.81 -2.49
CA ALA A 79 -2.57 -6.46 -3.88
C ALA A 79 -1.26 -7.09 -4.37
N SER A 80 -1.32 -7.81 -5.48
CA SER A 80 -0.19 -8.58 -5.99
C SER A 80 0.08 -8.26 -7.45
N ASN A 81 1.32 -7.89 -7.75
CA ASN A 81 1.78 -7.60 -9.11
C ASN A 81 2.86 -8.57 -9.61
N TRP A 82 2.81 -9.83 -9.15
CA TRP A 82 3.47 -11.03 -9.72
C TRP A 82 4.88 -10.82 -10.33
N GLY A 83 5.84 -10.27 -9.60
CA GLY A 83 7.22 -10.08 -10.07
C GLY A 83 7.61 -8.62 -10.34
N HIS A 84 6.62 -7.72 -10.46
CA HIS A 84 6.84 -6.33 -10.84
C HIS A 84 6.65 -5.34 -9.68
N GLY A 85 5.81 -5.68 -8.71
CA GLY A 85 5.50 -4.81 -7.57
C GLY A 85 4.87 -3.47 -7.97
N PHE A 86 4.73 -2.56 -7.01
CA PHE A 86 4.21 -1.20 -7.21
C PHE A 86 5.29 -0.14 -6.96
N LEU A 87 5.29 1.01 -7.63
CA LEU A 87 6.30 2.07 -7.45
C LEU A 87 5.75 3.32 -6.76
N SER A 88 4.43 3.43 -6.63
CA SER A 88 3.79 4.48 -5.86
C SER A 88 2.44 4.03 -5.31
N MET A 89 1.94 4.75 -4.32
CA MET A 89 0.61 4.53 -3.75
C MET A 89 -0.06 5.84 -3.34
N SER A 90 -1.37 5.81 -3.21
CA SER A 90 -2.17 6.89 -2.62
C SER A 90 -3.17 6.25 -1.65
N CYS A 91 -3.20 6.75 -0.41
CA CYS A 91 -4.04 6.19 0.65
C CYS A 91 -4.88 7.27 1.33
N GLY A 92 -6.09 6.90 1.74
CA GLY A 92 -6.96 7.82 2.47
C GLY A 92 -8.25 7.23 3.02
#